data_AF-A0A1Y5PD05-F1
#
_entry.id   AF-A0A1Y5PD05-F1
#
_cell.length_a   1.000
_cell.length_b   1.000
_cell.length_c   1.000
_cell.angle_alpha   90.00
_cell.angle_beta   90.00
_cell.angle_gamma   90.00
#
_symmetry.space_group_name_H-M   'P 1'
#
loop_
_entity.id
_entity.type
_entity.pdbx_description
1 polymer ?
#
loop_
_entity_poly.entity_id
_entity_poly.type
_entity_poly.pdbx_seq_one_letter_code
_entity_poly.pdbx_strand_id
1 'polypeptide(L)'
;MMATTARRKPTTTERGLGHRHQQAAAALRRKHQDGAPCDWCGKPMYLADERNWDYDPDLPRSGHLEADHGAMTRAEAVRKGLLIPLPDRLLHRRCNQQRGDGVNDHLAVAGRGTAEPEVLAMDWPW
;
A
#
# COMPACT_ATOMS: atom_id res chain seq x y z
N MET A 1 13.32 -37.24 -25.68
CA MET A 1 12.14 -36.59 -25.08
C MET A 1 12.61 -35.83 -23.84
N MET A 2 12.66 -34.49 -23.88
CA MET A 2 13.07 -33.69 -22.73
C MET A 2 11.84 -33.40 -21.87
N ALA A 3 11.79 -33.99 -20.68
CA ALA A 3 10.73 -33.73 -19.72
C ALA A 3 10.87 -32.29 -19.18
N THR A 4 9.88 -31.44 -19.46
CA THR A 4 9.76 -30.12 -18.86
C THR A 4 9.43 -30.29 -17.38
N THR A 5 10.39 -29.97 -16.50
CA THR A 5 10.14 -29.95 -15.05
C THR A 5 9.18 -28.80 -14.74
N ALA A 6 8.02 -29.12 -14.18
CA ALA A 6 7.05 -28.11 -13.75
C ALA A 6 7.68 -27.23 -12.67
N ARG A 7 7.71 -25.91 -12.91
CA ARG A 7 8.27 -24.94 -11.95
C ARG A 7 7.41 -24.95 -10.68
N ARG A 8 8.01 -25.25 -9.52
CA ARG A 8 7.29 -25.22 -8.23
C ARG A 8 6.75 -23.82 -7.95
N LYS A 9 5.54 -23.76 -7.39
CA LYS A 9 4.95 -22.51 -6.88
C LYS A 9 5.75 -22.05 -5.64
N PRO A 10 6.14 -20.77 -5.55
CA PRO A 10 6.88 -20.28 -4.40
C PRO A 10 6.01 -20.30 -3.14
N THR A 11 6.62 -20.74 -2.04
CA THR A 11 6.03 -20.77 -0.69
C THR A 11 5.74 -19.37 -0.17
N THR A 12 4.94 -19.25 0.89
CA THR A 12 4.65 -17.96 1.55
C THR A 12 5.93 -17.21 1.95
N THR A 13 6.94 -17.94 2.43
CA THR A 13 8.23 -17.36 2.82
C THR A 13 9.04 -16.91 1.60
N GLU A 14 9.12 -17.71 0.53
CA GLU A 14 9.79 -17.32 -0.73
C GLU A 14 9.10 -16.13 -1.40
N ARG A 15 7.79 -15.96 -1.18
CA ARG A 15 7.06 -14.76 -1.61
C ARG A 15 7.39 -13.54 -0.74
N GLY A 16 8.11 -13.66 0.37
CA GLY A 16 8.36 -12.58 1.32
C GLY A 16 7.19 -12.29 2.27
N LEU A 17 6.25 -13.24 2.42
CA LEU A 17 5.05 -13.12 3.26
C LEU A 17 5.11 -13.98 4.53
N GLY A 18 6.27 -14.56 4.84
CA GLY A 18 6.46 -15.47 5.97
C GLY A 18 6.42 -14.79 7.34
N HIS A 19 6.87 -15.50 8.38
CA HIS A 19 6.76 -15.05 9.77
C HIS A 19 7.32 -13.65 10.03
N ARG A 20 8.49 -13.32 9.47
CA ARG A 20 9.11 -12.00 9.62
C ARG A 20 8.22 -10.86 9.11
N HIS A 21 7.58 -11.08 7.95
CA HIS A 21 6.63 -10.12 7.39
C HIS A 21 5.41 -9.95 8.30
N GLN A 22 4.86 -11.06 8.81
CA GLN A 22 3.71 -11.02 9.72
C GLN A 22 4.04 -10.27 11.02
N GLN A 23 5.24 -10.47 11.58
CA GLN A 23 5.69 -9.72 12.76
C GLN A 23 5.84 -8.22 12.47
N ALA A 24 6.41 -7.87 11.30
CA ALA A 24 6.54 -6.47 10.88
C ALA A 24 5.17 -5.80 10.71
N ALA A 25 4.24 -6.45 10.01
CA ALA A 25 2.87 -5.95 9.85
C ALA A 25 2.15 -5.81 11.21
N ALA A 26 2.34 -6.75 12.13
CA ALA A 26 1.80 -6.65 13.49
C ALA A 26 2.44 -5.49 14.28
N ALA A 27 3.75 -5.24 14.10
CA ALA A 27 4.42 -4.11 14.72
C ALA A 27 3.92 -2.77 14.18
N LEU A 28 3.68 -2.66 12.87
CA LEU A 28 3.08 -1.47 12.27
C LEU A 28 1.68 -1.20 12.84
N ARG A 29 0.82 -2.24 12.91
CA ARG A 29 -0.51 -2.11 13.53
C ARG A 29 -0.48 -1.70 14.99
N ARG A 30 0.48 -2.22 15.79
CA ARG A 30 0.63 -1.80 17.19
C ARG A 30 1.08 -0.35 17.35
N LYS A 31 1.84 0.18 16.40
CA LYS A 31 2.30 1.57 16.39
C LYS A 31 1.29 2.54 15.78
N HIS A 32 0.33 2.01 15.03
CA HIS A 32 -0.70 2.81 14.37
C HIS A 32 -1.52 3.61 15.38
N GLN A 33 -1.83 4.84 15.03
CA GLN A 33 -2.74 5.70 15.78
C GLN A 33 -3.98 5.90 14.92
N ASP A 34 -5.14 5.50 15.44
CA ASP A 34 -6.41 5.67 14.76
C ASP A 34 -6.62 7.15 14.37
N GLY A 35 -7.00 7.38 13.11
CA GLY A 35 -7.12 8.72 12.53
C GLY A 35 -5.86 9.20 11.80
N ALA A 36 -4.70 8.55 11.96
CA ALA A 36 -3.51 8.89 11.20
C ALA A 36 -3.77 8.81 9.68
N PRO A 37 -3.26 9.75 8.88
CA PRO A 37 -3.56 9.82 7.46
C PRO A 37 -2.90 8.66 6.71
N CYS A 38 -3.61 8.12 5.73
CA CYS A 38 -3.06 7.18 4.75
C CYS A 38 -2.06 7.90 3.83
N ASP A 39 -0.84 7.40 3.75
CA ASP A 39 0.24 8.00 2.92
C ASP A 39 -0.04 8.04 1.41
N TRP A 40 -1.12 7.40 0.94
CA TRP A 40 -1.51 7.43 -0.46
C TRP A 40 -2.71 8.35 -0.71
N CYS A 41 -3.82 8.19 0.02
CA CYS A 41 -5.05 8.98 -0.22
C CYS A 41 -5.27 10.15 0.75
N GLY A 42 -4.51 10.23 1.84
CA GLY A 42 -4.63 11.27 2.89
C GLY A 42 -5.80 11.09 3.85
N LYS A 43 -6.71 10.14 3.60
CA LYS A 43 -7.87 9.88 4.48
C LYS A 43 -7.43 9.21 5.80
N PRO A 44 -8.15 9.40 6.90
CA PRO A 44 -7.82 8.76 8.18
C PRO A 44 -7.89 7.23 8.07
N MET A 45 -6.95 6.56 8.74
CA MET A 45 -6.87 5.10 8.86
C MET A 45 -7.24 4.65 10.27
N TYR A 46 -8.00 3.56 10.37
CA TYR A 46 -8.45 2.97 11.64
C TYR A 46 -8.12 1.48 11.69
N LEU A 47 -7.78 0.95 12.86
CA LEU A 47 -7.58 -0.50 13.03
C LEU A 47 -8.89 -1.30 12.95
N ALA A 48 -10.01 -0.69 13.30
CA ALA A 48 -11.33 -1.26 13.08
C ALA A 48 -11.71 -1.09 11.61
N ASP A 49 -11.85 -2.21 10.90
CA ASP A 49 -12.08 -2.25 9.46
C ASP A 49 -13.30 -1.39 9.06
N GLU A 50 -14.39 -1.45 9.85
CA GLU A 50 -15.67 -0.78 9.58
C GLU A 50 -15.61 0.75 9.61
N ARG A 51 -14.53 1.32 10.17
CA ARG A 51 -14.34 2.78 10.25
C ARG A 51 -13.59 3.34 9.06
N ASN A 52 -12.99 2.48 8.24
CA ASN A 52 -12.27 2.92 7.05
C ASN A 52 -13.24 3.17 5.89
N TRP A 53 -12.93 4.18 5.07
CA TRP A 53 -13.80 4.62 3.97
C TRP A 53 -13.96 3.55 2.87
N ASP A 54 -13.03 2.60 2.79
CA ASP A 54 -13.05 1.49 1.85
C ASP A 54 -13.59 0.19 2.47
N TYR A 55 -14.27 0.30 3.61
CA TYR A 55 -15.09 -0.78 4.15
C TYR A 55 -16.32 -1.03 3.27
N ASP A 56 -16.61 -2.30 3.09
CA ASP A 56 -17.75 -2.82 2.34
C ASP A 56 -18.16 -4.15 3.02
N PRO A 57 -19.33 -4.22 3.66
CA PRO A 57 -19.75 -5.41 4.41
C PRO A 57 -19.90 -6.65 3.53
N ASP A 58 -20.07 -6.50 2.22
CA ASP A 58 -20.22 -7.60 1.27
C ASP A 58 -18.87 -8.12 0.75
N LEU A 59 -17.77 -7.41 1.04
CA LEU A 59 -16.43 -7.76 0.60
C LEU A 59 -15.54 -8.22 1.77
N PRO A 60 -15.06 -9.48 1.78
CA PRO A 60 -14.19 -9.97 2.84
C PRO A 60 -12.92 -9.13 2.96
N ARG A 61 -12.58 -8.72 4.20
CA ARG A 61 -11.41 -7.89 4.54
C ARG A 61 -11.39 -6.53 3.85
N SER A 62 -12.54 -5.99 3.46
CA SER A 62 -12.67 -4.56 3.10
C SER A 62 -12.35 -3.70 4.34
N GLY A 63 -11.96 -2.45 4.14
CA GLY A 63 -11.57 -1.57 5.24
C GLY A 63 -10.27 -1.95 5.95
N HIS A 64 -9.72 -3.14 5.74
CA HIS A 64 -8.49 -3.57 6.42
C HIS A 64 -7.27 -2.75 6.04
N LEU A 65 -6.43 -2.43 7.02
CA LEU A 65 -5.13 -1.80 6.77
C LEU A 65 -4.10 -2.83 6.33
N GLU A 66 -3.54 -2.64 5.14
CA GLU A 66 -2.52 -3.50 4.57
C GLU A 66 -1.11 -2.95 4.82
N ALA A 67 -0.16 -3.85 5.06
CA ALA A 67 1.24 -3.50 5.24
C ALA A 67 1.92 -3.35 3.87
N ASP A 68 2.21 -2.10 3.50
CA ASP A 68 2.77 -1.74 2.20
C ASP A 68 4.31 -1.68 2.26
N HIS A 69 4.92 -1.82 1.08
CA HIS A 69 6.36 -1.68 0.88
C HIS A 69 6.62 -0.37 0.11
N GLY A 70 6.86 0.71 0.86
CA GLY A 70 6.99 2.06 0.33
C GLY A 70 8.28 2.24 -0.49
N ALA A 71 9.44 2.11 0.16
CA ALA A 71 10.74 2.44 -0.43
C ALA A 71 11.16 1.54 -1.61
N MET A 72 10.82 0.25 -1.55
CA MET A 72 11.07 -0.71 -2.63
C MET A 72 9.97 -1.77 -2.60
N THR A 73 9.26 -1.93 -3.70
CA THR A 73 8.16 -2.89 -3.76
C THR A 73 8.66 -4.32 -3.81
N ARG A 74 7.79 -5.27 -3.44
CA ARG A 74 8.12 -6.70 -3.50
C ARG A 74 8.45 -7.14 -4.93
N ALA A 75 7.66 -6.68 -5.90
CA ALA A 75 7.88 -6.99 -7.31
C ALA A 75 9.22 -6.45 -7.80
N GLU A 76 9.60 -5.24 -7.37
CA GLU A 76 10.90 -4.68 -7.70
C GLU A 76 12.06 -5.49 -7.12
N ALA A 77 11.99 -5.86 -5.83
CA ALA A 77 13.02 -6.67 -5.18
C ALA A 77 13.22 -8.01 -5.90
N VAL A 78 12.12 -8.69 -6.24
CA VAL A 78 12.15 -9.96 -7.00
C VAL A 78 12.78 -9.77 -8.37
N ARG A 79 12.40 -8.73 -9.12
CA ARG A 79 12.97 -8.41 -10.44
C ARG A 79 14.47 -8.16 -10.38
N LYS A 80 14.94 -7.52 -9.30
CA LYS A 80 16.36 -7.22 -9.07
C LYS A 80 17.15 -8.37 -8.43
N GLY A 81 16.48 -9.48 -8.05
CA GLY A 81 17.11 -10.58 -7.32
C GLY A 81 17.59 -10.19 -5.91
N LEU A 82 16.98 -9.14 -5.33
CA LEU A 82 17.30 -8.64 -4.01
C LEU A 82 16.43 -9.29 -2.94
N LEU A 83 16.88 -9.20 -1.68
CA LEU A 83 16.04 -9.58 -0.55
C LEU A 83 14.79 -8.68 -0.53
N ILE A 84 13.61 -9.30 -0.43
CA ILE A 84 12.35 -8.58 -0.29
C ILE A 84 12.38 -7.80 1.04
N PRO A 85 12.24 -6.46 1.04
CA PRO A 85 12.24 -5.68 2.25
C PRO A 85 11.01 -6.00 3.11
N LEU A 86 11.07 -5.66 4.39
CA LEU A 86 9.87 -5.70 5.24
C LEU A 86 8.97 -4.50 4.93
N PRO A 87 7.65 -4.61 5.16
CA PRO A 87 6.77 -3.46 5.02
C PRO A 87 7.13 -2.37 6.05
N ASP A 88 6.98 -1.13 5.64
CA ASP A 88 7.40 0.07 6.38
C ASP A 88 6.24 1.02 6.72
N ARG A 89 5.05 0.82 6.12
CA ARG A 89 3.86 1.62 6.38
C ARG A 89 2.56 0.82 6.27
N LEU A 90 1.47 1.42 6.75
CA LEU A 90 0.11 0.93 6.54
C LEU A 90 -0.59 1.80 5.48
N LEU A 91 -1.42 1.16 4.66
CA LEU A 91 -2.35 1.83 3.75
C LEU A 91 -3.74 1.20 3.90
N HIS A 92 -4.80 1.94 3.54
CA HIS A 92 -6.08 1.31 3.23
C HIS A 92 -5.89 0.24 2.16
N ARG A 93 -6.56 -0.90 2.29
CA ARG A 93 -6.52 -1.97 1.30
C ARG A 93 -6.74 -1.48 -0.12
N ARG A 94 -7.78 -0.66 -0.35
CA ARG A 94 -8.09 -0.16 -1.69
C ARG A 94 -6.98 0.74 -2.24
N CYS A 95 -6.35 1.54 -1.39
CA CYS A 95 -5.20 2.36 -1.76
C CYS A 95 -3.99 1.50 -2.12
N ASN A 96 -3.68 0.49 -1.32
CA ASN A 96 -2.57 -0.43 -1.57
C ASN A 96 -2.75 -1.17 -2.92
N GLN A 97 -3.98 -1.60 -3.23
CA GLN A 97 -4.30 -2.23 -4.50
C GLN A 97 -4.19 -1.26 -5.68
N GLN A 98 -4.69 -0.03 -5.53
CA GLN A 98 -4.63 1.00 -6.57
C GLN A 98 -3.21 1.48 -6.83
N ARG A 99 -2.36 1.56 -5.79
CA ARG A 99 -0.93 1.84 -5.92
C ARG A 99 -0.21 0.82 -6.82
N GLY A 100 -0.61 -0.46 -6.71
CA GLY A 100 0.03 -1.56 -7.41
C GLY A 100 1.49 -1.74 -6.99
N ASP A 101 2.37 -2.08 -7.92
CA ASP A 101 3.81 -2.22 -7.66
C ASP A 101 4.56 -0.86 -7.60
N GLY A 102 3.89 0.21 -7.15
CA GLY A 102 4.41 1.58 -7.06
C GLY A 102 4.26 2.39 -8.35
N VAL A 103 3.79 1.77 -9.44
CA VAL A 103 3.57 2.42 -10.74
C VAL A 103 2.61 3.61 -10.66
N ASN A 104 1.69 3.59 -9.70
CA ASN A 104 0.68 4.61 -9.50
C ASN A 104 1.01 5.57 -8.34
N ASP A 105 2.27 5.67 -7.93
CA ASP A 105 2.69 6.63 -6.90
C ASP A 105 2.44 8.08 -7.33
N HIS A 106 2.47 8.37 -8.64
CA HIS A 106 2.08 9.68 -9.19
C HIS A 106 0.59 10.03 -8.98
N LEU A 107 -0.26 9.04 -8.69
CA LEU A 107 -1.67 9.25 -8.36
C LEU A 107 -1.92 9.48 -6.86
N ALA A 108 -0.87 9.37 -6.02
CA ALA A 108 -1.01 9.65 -4.59
C ALA A 108 -1.54 11.08 -4.37
N VAL A 109 -2.54 11.19 -3.52
CA VAL A 109 -3.17 12.45 -3.14
C VAL A 109 -2.50 13.02 -1.88
N ALA A 110 -2.02 12.17 -0.97
CA ALA A 110 -1.44 12.62 0.30
C ALA A 110 -0.20 13.52 0.13
N GLY A 111 0.59 13.32 -0.93
CA GLY A 111 1.76 14.14 -1.25
C GLY A 111 1.46 15.41 -2.07
N ARG A 112 0.22 15.56 -2.55
CA ARG A 112 -0.27 16.81 -3.15
C ARG A 112 -0.65 17.71 -1.98
N GLY A 113 0.36 18.28 -1.34
CA GLY A 113 0.14 19.30 -0.32
C GLY A 113 -0.86 20.32 -0.85
N THR A 114 -1.62 20.92 0.06
CA THR A 114 -2.44 22.12 -0.18
C THR A 114 -1.61 23.11 -0.98
N ALA A 115 -1.71 23.06 -2.31
CA ALA A 115 -1.38 24.20 -3.11
C ALA A 115 -2.36 25.24 -2.58
N GLU A 116 -1.85 26.17 -1.77
CA GLU A 116 -2.43 27.52 -1.69
C GLU A 116 -2.90 27.81 -3.10
N PRO A 117 -4.21 28.06 -3.32
CA PRO A 117 -4.72 28.24 -4.66
C PRO A 117 -3.82 29.30 -5.28
N GLU A 118 -3.02 28.90 -6.26
CA GLU A 118 -2.24 29.82 -7.04
C GLU A 118 -3.31 30.74 -7.61
N VAL A 119 -3.37 31.96 -7.06
CA VAL A 119 -4.30 32.97 -7.53
C VAL A 119 -3.91 33.12 -8.98
N LEU A 120 -4.70 32.52 -9.87
CA LEU A 120 -4.51 32.61 -11.30
C LEU A 120 -4.64 34.09 -11.61
N ALA A 121 -3.51 34.78 -11.67
CA ALA A 121 -3.40 36.20 -11.95
C ALA A 121 -3.65 36.41 -13.45
N MET A 122 -4.83 36.03 -13.89
CA MET A 122 -5.40 36.44 -15.17
C MET A 122 -6.88 36.68 -14.91
N ASP A 123 -7.21 37.94 -14.62
CA ASP A 123 -8.58 38.40 -14.75
C ASP A 123 -8.99 38.22 -16.22
N TRP A 124 -9.90 37.28 -16.47
CA TRP A 124 -10.49 37.10 -17.79
C TRP A 124 -11.30 38.35 -18.12
N PRO A 125 -11.00 39.09 -19.22
CA PRO A 125 -11.83 40.20 -19.62
C PRO A 125 -13.13 39.61 -20.19
N TRP A 126 -14.24 40.08 -19.64
CA TRP A 126 -15.58 39.95 -20.24
C TRP A 126 -15.61 40.58 -21.65
#